data_AF-A0A938BLP8-F1
#
_entry.id   AF-A0A938BLP8-F1
#
_cell.length_a   1.000
_cell.length_b   1.000
_cell.length_c   1.000
_cell.angle_alpha   90.00
_cell.angle_beta   90.00
_cell.angle_gamma   90.00
#
_symmetry.space_group_name_H-M   'P 1'
#
loop_
_entity.id
_entity.type
_entity.pdbx_description
1 polymer ?
#
loop_
_entity_poly.entity_id
_entity_poly.type
_entity_poly.pdbx_seq_one_letter_code
_entity_poly.pdbx_strand_id
1 'polypeptide(L)'
;MSRLIVCTVGTSLLSNADRPWAGWNPRRQDPLPDAADVALWLEDADAAAASAETNTLRALDVGEADRLAFLHSDTSEGRFCAERLATLYARAGVPVETKKIGKLGYGADHFSAGLKALVDITISLVRTGRERGQQPIFCATGGFKAEIAFLNLIGALLGVEVVYLHELHRELVRLPQLPLSWDAAIVARHQDFFTWIDGELR
;
A
#
# COMPACT_ATOMS: atom_id res chain seq x y z
N MET A 1 -8.82 1.15 19.80
CA MET A 1 -7.81 2.13 19.31
C MET A 1 -8.02 2.28 17.81
N SER A 2 -8.07 3.50 17.28
CA SER A 2 -8.19 3.73 15.84
C SER A 2 -6.91 3.34 15.11
N ARG A 3 -7.00 2.69 13.95
CA ARG A 3 -5.83 2.27 13.17
C ARG A 3 -5.67 3.17 11.94
N LEU A 4 -4.44 3.37 11.50
CA LEU A 4 -4.13 3.83 10.15
C LEU A 4 -3.59 2.64 9.36
N ILE A 5 -4.34 2.18 8.38
CA ILE A 5 -3.99 1.03 7.56
C ILE A 5 -3.46 1.53 6.22
N VAL A 6 -2.17 1.35 6.01
CA VAL A 6 -1.47 1.73 4.77
C VAL A 6 -1.33 0.49 3.91
N CYS A 7 -2.00 0.45 2.77
CA CYS A 7 -2.05 -0.73 1.90
C CYS A 7 -1.48 -0.41 0.52
N THR A 8 -0.49 -1.18 0.07
CA THR A 8 -0.07 -1.13 -1.34
C THR A 8 -1.13 -1.78 -2.21
N VAL A 9 -1.37 -1.21 -3.39
CA VAL A 9 -2.41 -1.63 -4.32
C VAL A 9 -1.78 -2.19 -5.58
N GLY A 10 -2.11 -3.44 -5.88
CA GLY A 10 -1.79 -4.10 -7.14
C GLY A 10 -2.94 -4.01 -8.14
N THR A 11 -2.87 -4.87 -9.15
CA THR A 11 -3.90 -4.98 -10.19
C THR A 11 -4.80 -6.21 -10.04
N SER A 12 -4.80 -6.85 -8.86
CA SER A 12 -5.58 -8.08 -8.61
C SER A 12 -7.10 -7.90 -8.79
N LEU A 13 -7.62 -6.69 -8.58
CA LEU A 13 -9.00 -6.34 -8.91
C LEU A 13 -9.30 -6.52 -10.40
N LEU A 14 -8.30 -6.27 -11.27
CA LEU A 14 -8.42 -6.42 -12.72
C LEU A 14 -8.01 -7.81 -13.20
N SER A 15 -6.98 -8.42 -12.60
CA SER A 15 -6.33 -9.63 -13.12
C SER A 15 -6.79 -10.95 -12.51
N ASN A 16 -7.52 -10.93 -11.38
CA ASN A 16 -8.04 -12.16 -10.80
C ASN A 16 -9.03 -12.86 -11.74
N ALA A 17 -9.07 -14.19 -11.69
CA ALA A 17 -10.07 -14.97 -12.39
C ALA A 17 -11.49 -14.64 -11.87
N ASP A 18 -12.51 -14.95 -12.67
CA ASP A 18 -13.92 -14.77 -12.33
C ASP A 18 -14.31 -13.30 -12.11
N ARG A 19 -13.92 -12.44 -13.06
CA ARG A 19 -14.42 -11.06 -13.18
C ARG A 19 -15.34 -10.92 -14.38
N PRO A 20 -16.29 -9.97 -14.39
CA PRO A 20 -17.04 -9.64 -15.60
C PRO A 20 -16.14 -9.25 -16.78
N TRP A 21 -14.97 -8.67 -16.49
CA TRP A 21 -13.89 -8.35 -17.44
C TRP A 21 -12.76 -9.40 -17.45
N ALA A 22 -13.06 -10.66 -17.12
CA ALA A 22 -12.07 -11.73 -17.06
C ALA A 22 -11.23 -11.80 -18.34
N GLY A 23 -9.92 -11.96 -18.17
CA GLY A 23 -8.95 -11.99 -19.26
C GLY A 23 -8.21 -10.68 -19.49
N TRP A 24 -8.56 -9.59 -18.78
CA TRP A 24 -7.77 -8.36 -18.79
C TRP A 24 -6.30 -8.64 -18.45
N ASN A 25 -5.41 -8.18 -19.33
CA ASN A 25 -3.98 -8.39 -19.17
C ASN A 25 -3.22 -7.09 -19.44
N PRO A 26 -2.46 -6.58 -18.46
CA PRO A 26 -1.69 -5.34 -18.64
C PRO A 26 -0.63 -5.46 -19.74
N ARG A 27 -0.15 -6.68 -20.02
CA ARG A 27 0.84 -6.94 -21.09
C ARG A 27 0.23 -6.91 -22.49
N ARG A 28 -1.10 -7.04 -22.61
CA ARG A 28 -1.83 -6.97 -23.87
C ARG A 28 -2.39 -5.57 -24.16
N GLN A 29 -2.20 -4.63 -23.23
CA GLN A 29 -2.78 -3.28 -23.28
C GLN A 29 -4.32 -3.32 -23.42
N ASP A 30 -4.95 -4.30 -22.79
CA ASP A 30 -6.41 -4.37 -22.78
C ASP A 30 -6.98 -3.11 -22.10
N PRO A 31 -8.05 -2.51 -22.65
CA PRO A 31 -8.65 -1.32 -22.07
C PRO A 31 -9.16 -1.60 -20.64
N LEU A 32 -9.11 -0.59 -19.79
CA LEU A 32 -9.71 -0.67 -18.46
C LEU A 32 -11.24 -0.87 -18.59
N PRO A 33 -11.85 -1.69 -17.72
CA PRO A 33 -13.31 -1.81 -17.66
C PRO A 33 -13.95 -0.48 -17.23
N ASP A 34 -15.26 -0.36 -17.48
CA ASP A 34 -15.99 0.83 -17.06
C ASP A 34 -15.94 1.00 -15.53
N ALA A 35 -15.71 2.24 -15.11
CA ALA A 35 -15.60 2.62 -13.72
C ALA A 35 -16.84 2.27 -12.89
N ALA A 36 -18.02 2.49 -13.44
CA ALA A 36 -19.30 2.24 -12.79
C ALA A 36 -19.61 0.75 -12.72
N ASP A 37 -19.30 -0.01 -13.77
CA ASP A 37 -19.49 -1.47 -13.78
C ASP A 37 -18.65 -2.16 -12.71
N VAL A 38 -17.39 -1.74 -12.54
CA VAL A 38 -16.52 -2.28 -11.48
C VAL A 38 -17.06 -1.89 -10.09
N ALA A 39 -17.55 -0.66 -9.92
CA ALA A 39 -18.09 -0.21 -8.65
C ALA A 39 -19.35 -0.97 -8.26
N LEU A 40 -20.28 -1.17 -9.20
CA LEU A 40 -21.49 -1.97 -9.00
C LEU A 40 -21.14 -3.42 -8.68
N TRP A 41 -20.22 -4.02 -9.43
CA TRP A 41 -19.79 -5.39 -9.17
C TRP A 41 -19.17 -5.57 -7.78
N LEU A 42 -18.41 -4.58 -7.30
CA LEU A 42 -17.80 -4.60 -5.97
C LEU A 42 -18.82 -4.54 -4.81
N GLU A 43 -20.05 -4.10 -5.04
CA GLU A 43 -21.09 -4.03 -4.01
C GLU A 43 -21.54 -5.44 -3.58
N ASP A 44 -21.58 -6.39 -4.52
CA ASP A 44 -22.04 -7.77 -4.28
C ASP A 44 -20.90 -8.80 -4.24
N ALA A 45 -19.68 -8.39 -4.59
CA ALA A 45 -18.54 -9.30 -4.67
C ALA A 45 -18.10 -9.81 -3.29
N ASP A 46 -17.75 -11.11 -3.21
CA ASP A 46 -17.06 -11.65 -2.05
C ASP A 46 -15.71 -10.93 -1.87
N ALA A 47 -15.56 -10.20 -0.76
CA ALA A 47 -14.33 -9.48 -0.42
C ALA A 47 -13.10 -10.39 -0.38
N ALA A 48 -13.24 -11.68 -0.05
CA ALA A 48 -12.11 -12.61 -0.08
C ALA A 48 -11.64 -12.93 -1.50
N ALA A 49 -12.54 -12.85 -2.48
CA ALA A 49 -12.25 -13.14 -3.88
C ALA A 49 -11.91 -11.88 -4.67
N ALA A 50 -12.47 -10.72 -4.33
CA ALA A 50 -12.48 -9.52 -5.17
C ALA A 50 -11.10 -8.96 -5.52
N SER A 51 -10.20 -8.87 -4.55
CA SER A 51 -8.81 -8.45 -4.74
C SER A 51 -7.97 -8.89 -3.55
N ALA A 52 -6.64 -8.86 -3.68
CA ALA A 52 -5.73 -9.13 -2.56
C ALA A 52 -5.94 -8.13 -1.41
N GLU A 53 -6.21 -6.87 -1.74
CA GLU A 53 -6.46 -5.79 -0.80
C GLU A 53 -7.77 -6.01 -0.04
N THR A 54 -8.88 -6.26 -0.74
CA THR A 54 -10.18 -6.53 -0.10
C THR A 54 -10.12 -7.76 0.81
N ASN A 55 -9.43 -8.82 0.40
CA ASN A 55 -9.28 -10.01 1.22
C ASN A 55 -8.49 -9.74 2.52
N THR A 56 -7.43 -8.95 2.42
CA THR A 56 -6.62 -8.56 3.58
C THR A 56 -7.39 -7.64 4.52
N LEU A 57 -8.05 -6.61 3.99
CA LEU A 57 -8.80 -5.65 4.80
C LEU A 57 -10.01 -6.32 5.49
N ARG A 58 -10.66 -7.28 4.83
CA ARG A 58 -11.65 -8.16 5.46
C ARG A 58 -11.03 -8.96 6.62
N ALA A 59 -9.85 -9.56 6.42
CA ALA A 59 -9.17 -10.33 7.47
C ALA A 59 -8.69 -9.47 8.66
N LEU A 60 -8.48 -8.17 8.42
CA LEU A 60 -8.16 -7.18 9.45
C LEU A 60 -9.39 -6.61 10.16
N ASP A 61 -10.60 -6.95 9.72
CA ASP A 61 -11.85 -6.42 10.26
C ASP A 61 -11.84 -4.88 10.26
N VAL A 62 -11.63 -4.29 9.08
CA VAL A 62 -11.59 -2.82 8.91
C VAL A 62 -13.00 -2.23 9.07
N GLY A 63 -13.11 -1.18 9.88
CA GLY A 63 -14.37 -0.48 10.11
C GLY A 63 -14.22 1.04 10.21
N GLU A 64 -15.31 1.73 10.55
CA GLU A 64 -15.41 3.20 10.56
C GLU A 64 -14.43 3.90 11.53
N ALA A 65 -13.93 3.19 12.54
CA ALA A 65 -12.93 3.69 13.47
C ALA A 65 -11.50 3.73 12.88
N ASP A 66 -11.29 3.11 11.73
CA ASP A 66 -10.01 3.05 11.04
C ASP A 66 -9.89 4.11 9.96
N ARG A 67 -8.67 4.33 9.48
CA ARG A 67 -8.39 5.15 8.31
C ARG A 67 -7.55 4.38 7.32
N LEU A 68 -7.91 4.43 6.05
CA LEU A 68 -7.19 3.74 4.97
C LEU A 68 -6.33 4.72 4.16
N ALA A 69 -5.12 4.30 3.82
CA ALA A 69 -4.27 4.97 2.85
C ALA A 69 -3.85 3.94 1.78
N PHE A 70 -4.40 4.07 0.57
CA PHE A 70 -4.07 3.20 -0.56
C PHE A 70 -2.89 3.77 -1.35
N LEU A 71 -1.77 3.03 -1.38
CA LEU A 71 -0.58 3.39 -2.13
C LEU A 71 -0.60 2.70 -3.49
N HIS A 72 -0.48 3.45 -4.58
CA HIS A 72 -0.48 2.89 -5.92
C HIS A 72 0.68 3.41 -6.77
N SER A 73 1.12 2.62 -7.73
CA SER A 73 2.13 3.03 -8.71
C SER A 73 1.63 4.16 -9.62
N ASP A 74 2.55 4.83 -10.31
CA ASP A 74 2.24 5.86 -11.31
C ASP A 74 1.82 5.22 -12.64
N THR A 75 0.79 4.37 -12.57
CA THR A 75 0.20 3.64 -13.70
C THR A 75 -1.31 3.86 -13.74
N SER A 76 -1.91 3.81 -14.93
CA SER A 76 -3.36 3.90 -15.11
C SER A 76 -4.09 2.81 -14.35
N GLU A 77 -3.54 1.60 -14.35
CA GLU A 77 -4.14 0.42 -13.74
C GLU A 77 -4.09 0.47 -12.22
N GLY A 78 -2.92 0.84 -11.66
CA GLY A 78 -2.75 1.00 -10.21
C GLY A 78 -3.65 2.09 -9.65
N ARG A 79 -3.70 3.25 -10.34
CA ARG A 79 -4.61 4.34 -9.97
C ARG A 79 -6.08 3.91 -10.05
N PHE A 80 -6.48 3.25 -11.14
CA PHE A 80 -7.85 2.76 -11.31
C PHE A 80 -8.26 1.83 -10.16
N CYS A 81 -7.42 0.85 -9.82
CA CYS A 81 -7.71 -0.07 -8.72
C CYS A 81 -7.82 0.66 -7.38
N ALA A 82 -6.88 1.57 -7.07
CA ALA A 82 -6.89 2.31 -5.81
C ALA A 82 -8.12 3.22 -5.67
N GLU A 83 -8.55 3.87 -6.76
CA GLU A 83 -9.76 4.70 -6.76
C GLU A 83 -11.04 3.86 -6.54
N ARG A 84 -11.13 2.65 -7.13
CA ARG A 84 -12.29 1.76 -6.90
C ARG A 84 -12.36 1.23 -5.47
N LEU A 85 -11.22 0.81 -4.92
CA LEU A 85 -11.13 0.41 -3.52
C LEU A 85 -11.45 1.58 -2.58
N ALA A 86 -10.95 2.78 -2.87
CA ALA A 86 -11.25 3.96 -2.06
C ALA A 86 -12.74 4.29 -2.04
N THR A 87 -13.42 4.24 -3.20
CA THR A 87 -14.87 4.45 -3.28
C THR A 87 -15.64 3.41 -2.48
N LEU A 88 -15.27 2.12 -2.56
CA LEU A 88 -15.91 1.03 -1.82
C LEU A 88 -15.89 1.29 -0.31
N TYR A 89 -14.70 1.55 0.25
CA TYR A 89 -14.55 1.75 1.69
C TYR A 89 -15.08 3.11 2.17
N ALA A 90 -15.00 4.16 1.35
CA ALA A 90 -15.60 5.46 1.68
C ALA A 90 -17.13 5.37 1.79
N ARG A 91 -17.78 4.60 0.91
CA ARG A 91 -19.23 4.33 1.00
C ARG A 91 -19.60 3.53 2.24
N ALA A 92 -18.70 2.67 2.71
CA ALA A 92 -18.83 1.93 3.97
C ALA A 92 -18.49 2.77 5.21
N GLY A 93 -18.33 4.09 5.09
CA GLY A 93 -18.08 4.99 6.21
C GLY A 93 -16.63 5.04 6.70
N VAL A 94 -15.69 4.36 6.03
CA VAL A 94 -14.26 4.38 6.39
C VAL A 94 -13.58 5.58 5.75
N PRO A 95 -12.92 6.47 6.51
CA PRO A 95 -12.07 7.52 5.95
C PRO A 95 -10.94 6.94 5.08
N VAL A 96 -10.88 7.32 3.80
CA VAL A 96 -9.86 6.82 2.86
C VAL A 96 -9.13 7.96 2.16
N GLU A 97 -7.82 7.79 1.97
CA GLU A 97 -7.04 8.58 1.01
C GLU A 97 -6.26 7.66 0.04
N THR A 98 -5.97 8.15 -1.16
CA THR A 98 -5.05 7.51 -2.11
C THR A 98 -3.75 8.30 -2.18
N LYS A 99 -2.62 7.61 -2.34
CA LYS A 99 -1.30 8.21 -2.52
C LYS A 99 -0.61 7.56 -3.71
N LYS A 100 -0.18 8.41 -4.64
CA LYS A 100 0.60 7.99 -5.80
C LYS A 100 2.08 7.86 -5.42
N ILE A 101 2.65 6.69 -5.65
CA ILE A 101 4.10 6.45 -5.57
C ILE A 101 4.70 6.91 -6.91
N GLY A 102 5.15 8.16 -6.95
CA GLY A 102 5.69 8.77 -8.16
C GLY A 102 6.93 8.03 -8.67
N LYS A 103 7.13 8.03 -10.01
CA LYS A 103 8.29 7.41 -10.68
C LYS A 103 8.39 5.89 -10.55
N LEU A 104 7.44 5.24 -9.89
CA LEU A 104 7.36 3.79 -9.85
C LEU A 104 6.43 3.31 -10.99
N GLY A 105 7.01 2.62 -11.99
CA GLY A 105 6.33 2.19 -13.21
C GLY A 105 7.13 1.10 -13.95
N TYR A 106 6.90 0.93 -15.25
CA TYR A 106 7.44 -0.20 -16.03
C TYR A 106 8.95 -0.15 -16.33
N GLY A 107 9.69 0.87 -15.86
CA GLY A 107 11.11 1.07 -16.16
C GLY A 107 12.03 0.91 -14.95
N ALA A 108 13.13 0.15 -15.11
CA ALA A 108 14.13 -0.06 -14.08
C ALA A 108 14.89 1.24 -13.70
N ASP A 109 15.06 2.16 -14.64
CA ASP A 109 15.83 3.41 -14.45
C ASP A 109 15.21 4.35 -13.41
N HIS A 110 13.92 4.21 -13.13
CA HIS A 110 13.20 5.03 -12.16
C HIS A 110 12.89 4.31 -10.85
N PHE A 111 13.27 3.04 -10.74
CA PHE A 111 12.96 2.19 -9.61
C PHE A 111 13.48 2.74 -8.28
N SER A 112 14.74 3.16 -8.21
CA SER A 112 15.32 3.76 -7.01
C SER A 112 14.60 5.04 -6.58
N ALA A 113 14.18 5.86 -7.54
CA ALA A 113 13.44 7.09 -7.26
C ALA A 113 12.03 6.79 -6.76
N GLY A 114 11.35 5.77 -7.31
CA GLY A 114 10.05 5.34 -6.83
C GLY A 114 10.11 4.68 -5.45
N LEU A 115 11.16 3.93 -5.13
CA LEU A 115 11.39 3.41 -3.78
C LEU A 115 11.60 4.53 -2.76
N LYS A 116 12.34 5.59 -3.11
CA LYS A 116 12.45 6.79 -2.27
C LYS A 116 11.07 7.42 -2.03
N ALA A 117 10.26 7.57 -3.07
CA ALA A 117 8.90 8.08 -2.93
C ALA A 117 8.03 7.22 -2.02
N LEU A 118 8.14 5.88 -2.10
CA LEU A 118 7.45 4.96 -1.19
C LEU A 118 7.89 5.18 0.27
N VAL A 119 9.20 5.31 0.51
CA VAL A 119 9.76 5.61 1.85
C VAL A 119 9.22 6.93 2.38
N ASP A 120 9.27 8.00 1.59
CA ASP A 120 8.82 9.34 2.02
C ASP A 120 7.32 9.35 2.36
N ILE A 121 6.49 8.73 1.50
CA ILE A 121 5.04 8.64 1.72
C ILE A 121 4.73 7.83 2.98
N THR A 122 5.35 6.66 3.15
CA THR A 122 5.06 5.77 4.28
C THR A 122 5.51 6.38 5.61
N ILE A 123 6.70 6.99 5.69
CA ILE A 123 7.17 7.71 6.89
C ILE A 123 6.22 8.86 7.23
N SER A 124 5.80 9.65 6.24
CA SER A 124 4.88 10.77 6.43
C SER A 124 3.51 10.30 6.96
N LEU A 125 2.97 9.22 6.41
CA LEU A 125 1.72 8.60 6.87
C LEU A 125 1.83 8.06 8.30
N VAL A 126 2.91 7.36 8.62
CA VAL A 126 3.18 6.84 9.98
C VAL A 126 3.24 7.98 10.99
N ARG A 127 3.98 9.05 10.67
CA ARG A 127 4.08 10.25 11.52
C ARG A 127 2.70 10.87 11.75
N THR A 128 1.97 11.15 10.67
CA THR A 128 0.64 11.75 10.72
C THR A 128 -0.36 10.88 11.50
N GLY A 129 -0.30 9.55 11.32
CA GLY A 129 -1.13 8.60 12.05
C GLY A 129 -0.85 8.64 13.56
N ARG A 130 0.43 8.60 13.94
CA ARG A 130 0.86 8.67 15.36
C ARG A 130 0.48 9.99 16.02
N GLU A 131 0.64 11.12 15.33
CA GLU A 131 0.22 12.44 15.81
C GLU A 131 -1.29 12.51 16.08
N ARG A 132 -2.09 11.73 15.34
CA ARG A 132 -3.54 11.60 15.54
C ARG A 132 -3.93 10.51 16.55
N GLY A 133 -2.96 9.91 17.25
CA GLY A 133 -3.20 8.80 18.19
C GLY A 133 -3.63 7.49 17.52
N GLN A 134 -3.41 7.34 16.21
CA GLN A 134 -3.72 6.12 15.47
C GLN A 134 -2.54 5.14 15.53
N GLN A 135 -2.84 3.84 15.56
CA GLN A 135 -1.84 2.79 15.39
C GLN A 135 -1.62 2.51 13.89
N PRO A 136 -0.43 2.79 13.32
CA PRO A 136 -0.15 2.46 11.93
C PRO A 136 0.02 0.95 11.74
N ILE A 137 -0.51 0.43 10.63
CA ILE A 137 -0.37 -0.96 10.18
C ILE A 137 -0.11 -0.93 8.67
N PHE A 138 0.88 -1.69 8.21
CA PHE A 138 1.19 -1.85 6.80
C PHE A 138 0.61 -3.15 6.24
N CYS A 139 -0.11 -3.07 5.13
CA CYS A 139 -0.60 -4.21 4.37
C CYS A 139 0.24 -4.36 3.11
N ALA A 140 1.12 -5.36 3.10
CA ALA A 140 2.08 -5.59 2.03
C ALA A 140 1.53 -6.64 1.04
N THR A 141 0.32 -6.42 0.52
CA THR A 141 -0.52 -7.47 -0.09
C THR A 141 -0.69 -7.33 -1.60
N GLY A 142 -0.58 -6.12 -2.14
CA GLY A 142 -0.62 -5.84 -3.58
C GLY A 142 0.60 -5.04 -4.03
N GLY A 143 0.86 -5.00 -5.34
CA GLY A 143 1.92 -4.18 -5.95
C GLY A 143 3.18 -4.98 -6.35
N PHE A 144 4.25 -4.27 -6.71
CA PHE A 144 5.50 -4.91 -7.12
C PHE A 144 6.22 -5.54 -5.92
N LYS A 145 6.84 -6.72 -6.11
CA LYS A 145 7.56 -7.46 -5.04
C LYS A 145 8.58 -6.61 -4.28
N ALA A 146 9.20 -5.67 -4.97
CA ALA A 146 10.14 -4.74 -4.36
C ALA A 146 9.48 -3.74 -3.41
N GLU A 147 8.30 -3.23 -3.75
CA GLU A 147 7.54 -2.34 -2.87
C GLU A 147 7.20 -3.07 -1.57
N ILE A 148 6.70 -4.30 -1.70
CA ILE A 148 6.39 -5.19 -0.56
C ILE A 148 7.64 -5.39 0.30
N ALA A 149 8.79 -5.70 -0.30
CA ALA A 149 10.05 -5.88 0.42
C ALA A 149 10.49 -4.61 1.17
N PHE A 150 10.40 -3.43 0.53
CA PHE A 150 10.74 -2.17 1.17
C PHE A 150 9.74 -1.78 2.25
N LEU A 151 8.45 -1.99 2.05
CA LEU A 151 7.42 -1.74 3.05
C LEU A 151 7.64 -2.61 4.30
N ASN A 152 8.02 -3.88 4.13
CA ASN A 152 8.39 -4.76 5.23
C ASN A 152 9.60 -4.24 6.00
N LEU A 153 10.65 -3.81 5.28
CA LEU A 153 11.87 -3.26 5.89
C LEU A 153 11.59 -1.98 6.68
N ILE A 154 10.85 -1.04 6.09
CA ILE A 154 10.45 0.21 6.74
C ILE A 154 9.57 -0.09 7.96
N GLY A 155 8.64 -1.04 7.84
CA GLY A 155 7.81 -1.48 8.96
C GLY A 155 8.64 -1.96 10.14
N ALA A 156 9.64 -2.82 9.88
CA ALA A 156 10.55 -3.29 10.92
C ALA A 156 11.39 -2.14 11.54
N LEU A 157 11.97 -1.26 10.72
CA LEU A 157 12.78 -0.13 11.19
C LEU A 157 11.99 0.91 12.01
N LEU A 158 10.70 1.09 11.71
CA LEU A 158 9.83 2.05 12.39
C LEU A 158 9.05 1.45 13.56
N GLY A 159 9.15 0.14 13.80
CA GLY A 159 8.32 -0.57 14.77
C GLY A 159 6.83 -0.52 14.41
N VAL A 160 6.51 -0.57 13.12
CA VAL A 160 5.15 -0.61 12.58
C VAL A 160 4.80 -2.06 12.28
N GLU A 161 3.58 -2.46 12.64
CA GLU A 161 3.11 -3.80 12.33
C GLU A 161 2.93 -3.96 10.82
N VAL A 162 3.42 -5.07 10.27
CA VAL A 162 3.27 -5.41 8.87
C VAL A 162 2.51 -6.73 8.75
N VAL A 163 1.48 -6.73 7.92
CA VAL A 163 0.61 -7.89 7.71
C VAL A 163 0.55 -8.25 6.24
N TYR A 164 0.42 -9.54 5.98
CA TYR A 164 0.10 -10.07 4.67
C TYR A 164 -0.82 -11.27 4.81
N LEU A 165 -1.61 -11.55 3.79
CA LEU A 165 -2.48 -12.73 3.76
C LEU A 165 -1.77 -13.85 3.00
N HIS A 166 -1.60 -15.00 3.63
CA HIS A 166 -0.97 -16.15 2.98
C HIS A 166 -1.99 -16.91 2.11
N GLU A 167 -1.75 -16.96 0.78
CA GLU A 167 -2.72 -17.47 -0.21
C GLU A 167 -3.21 -18.90 0.08
N LEU A 168 -2.32 -19.79 0.55
CA LEU A 168 -2.66 -21.19 0.83
C LEU A 168 -3.50 -21.40 2.09
N HIS A 169 -3.33 -20.54 3.11
CA HIS A 169 -3.96 -20.74 4.42
C HIS A 169 -5.12 -19.78 4.67
N ARG A 170 -5.28 -18.74 3.82
CA ARG A 170 -6.28 -17.67 3.99
C ARG A 170 -6.22 -17.01 5.38
N GLU A 171 -5.04 -17.08 5.99
CA GLU A 171 -4.77 -16.56 7.33
C GLU A 171 -3.93 -15.29 7.24
N LEU A 172 -4.26 -14.34 8.11
CA LEU A 172 -3.50 -13.10 8.26
C LEU A 172 -2.21 -13.41 9.01
N VAL A 173 -1.08 -13.24 8.34
CA VAL A 173 0.24 -13.38 8.95
C VAL A 173 0.73 -12.01 9.38
N ARG A 174 1.07 -11.89 10.66
CA ARG A 174 1.71 -10.70 11.23
C ARG A 174 3.21 -10.93 11.25
N LEU A 175 3.97 -10.09 10.58
CA LEU A 175 5.43 -10.21 10.59
C LEU A 175 5.95 -9.91 12.00
N PRO A 176 6.84 -10.77 12.53
CA PRO A 176 7.43 -10.53 13.84
C PRO A 176 8.24 -9.23 13.82
N GLN A 177 8.22 -8.52 14.94
CA GLN A 177 9.11 -7.38 15.13
C GLN A 177 10.54 -7.88 15.16
N LEU A 178 11.32 -7.49 14.15
CA LEU A 178 12.74 -7.83 14.07
C LEU A 178 13.54 -6.82 14.90
N PRO A 179 14.62 -7.25 15.59
CA PRO A 179 15.49 -6.35 16.33
C PRO A 179 16.40 -5.57 15.37
N LEU A 180 15.80 -4.81 14.46
CA LEU A 180 16.47 -3.94 13.50
C LEU A 180 16.40 -2.50 14.00
N SER A 181 17.53 -1.81 13.96
CA SER A 181 17.60 -0.40 14.31
C SER A 181 18.51 0.34 13.32
N TRP A 182 18.33 1.65 13.25
CA TRP A 182 19.27 2.52 12.56
C TRP A 182 20.66 2.43 13.20
N ASP A 183 21.71 2.42 12.37
CA ASP A 183 23.08 2.55 12.86
C ASP A 183 23.37 4.02 13.16
N ALA A 184 23.09 4.42 14.41
CA ALA A 184 23.33 5.78 14.88
C ALA A 184 24.84 6.15 14.83
N ALA A 185 25.74 5.17 14.90
CA ALA A 185 27.19 5.44 14.85
C ALA A 185 27.63 5.88 13.46
N ILE A 186 27.00 5.36 12.39
CA ILE A 186 27.21 5.85 11.03
C ILE A 186 26.76 7.30 10.90
N VAL A 187 25.55 7.62 11.39
CA VAL A 187 25.02 9.00 11.30
C VAL A 187 25.91 9.98 12.06
N ALA A 188 26.32 9.63 13.28
CA ALA A 188 27.20 10.46 14.09
C ALA A 188 28.59 10.66 13.43
N ARG A 189 29.17 9.61 12.84
CA ARG A 189 30.48 9.68 12.17
C ARG A 189 30.46 10.56 10.92
N HIS A 190 29.30 10.68 10.27
CA HIS A 190 29.12 11.44 9.04
C HIS A 190 28.18 12.64 9.25
N GLN A 191 28.15 13.22 10.45
CA GLN A 191 27.23 14.31 10.82
C GLN A 191 27.34 15.51 9.86
N ASP A 192 28.56 15.90 9.47
CA ASP A 192 28.78 17.02 8.56
C ASP A 192 28.12 16.79 7.20
N PHE A 193 28.20 15.56 6.68
CA PHE A 193 27.59 15.18 5.40
C PHE A 193 26.06 15.25 5.48
N PHE A 194 25.46 14.69 6.53
CA PHE A 194 24.01 14.74 6.71
C PHE A 194 23.50 16.17 6.94
N THR A 195 24.25 16.98 7.68
CA THR A 195 23.94 18.41 7.89
C THR A 195 24.00 19.19 6.58
N TRP A 196 24.99 18.93 5.73
CA TRP A 196 25.09 19.52 4.40
C TRP A 196 23.91 19.10 3.50
N ILE A 197 23.55 17.82 3.47
CA ILE A 197 22.37 17.32 2.73
C ILE A 197 21.09 18.04 3.16
N ASP A 198 20.85 18.17 4.46
CA ASP A 198 19.64 18.82 4.99
C ASP A 198 19.58 20.31 4.64
N GLY A 199 20.73 20.94 4.37
CA GLY A 199 20.86 22.32 3.93
C GLY A 199 20.63 22.53 2.43
N GLU A 200 20.99 21.57 1.58
CA GLU A 200 20.76 21.67 0.12
C GLU A 200 19.37 21.22 -0.33
N LEU A 201 18.68 20.38 0.45
CA LEU A 201 17.33 19.89 0.13
C LEU A 201 16.20 20.81 0.61
N ARG A 202 16.51 22.02 1.09
CA ARG A 202 15.55 23.10 1.41
C ARG A 202 15.45 24.09 0.27
#